data_AF-A0A7S2WK48-F1
#
_entry.id   AF-A0A7S2WK48-F1
#
_cell.length_a   1.000
_cell.length_b   1.000
_cell.length_c   1.000
_cell.angle_alpha   90.00
_cell.angle_beta   90.00
_cell.angle_gamma   90.00
#
_symmetry.space_group_name_H-M   'P 1'
#
loop_
_entity.id
_entity.type
_entity.pdbx_description
1 polymer ?
#
loop_
_entity_poly.entity_id
_entity_poly.type
_entity_poly.pdbx_seq_one_letter_code
_entity_poly.pdbx_strand_id
1 'polypeptide(L)'
;FSTEDLSKLHRLGLVDAQRRERIGPAESLLQYADRITIVDHHVESDSDIITNAGDVQQTDYIVEPVGAVSTMIVERLQAQQHKIQITEAEATLLALGIHADTGSLCFDSTTPRDAIALAWVMQQGASQVAIAEHAQPSLSPDQHGVLTQALINANSTVIHGVTVSTVLLSADGFINGLAAVTQDALELSSSDVF
;
A
#
# COMPACT_ATOMS: atom_id res chain seq x y z
N PHE A 1 -27.94 -2.44 -4.33
CA PHE A 1 -28.45 -1.92 -3.05
C PHE A 1 -29.48 -0.84 -3.36
N SER A 2 -30.71 -0.96 -2.84
CA SER A 2 -31.69 0.13 -2.99
C SER A 2 -31.31 1.28 -2.05
N THR A 3 -31.73 2.50 -2.38
CA THR A 3 -31.47 3.69 -1.55
C THR A 3 -32.15 3.63 -0.18
N GLU A 4 -33.24 2.85 -0.05
CA GLU A 4 -33.94 2.65 1.23
C GLU A 4 -33.07 1.90 2.28
N ASP A 5 -32.20 0.99 1.85
CA ASP A 5 -31.31 0.24 2.75
C ASP A 5 -30.20 1.11 3.35
N LEU A 6 -29.80 2.19 2.67
CA LEU A 6 -28.70 3.06 3.09
C LEU A 6 -29.08 4.03 4.22
N SER A 7 -30.39 4.23 4.47
CA SER A 7 -30.89 5.03 5.60
C SER A 7 -30.51 4.48 6.99
N LYS A 8 -30.02 3.24 7.05
CA LYS A 8 -29.55 2.56 8.28
C LYS A 8 -28.03 2.53 8.42
N LEU A 9 -27.29 3.18 7.54
CA LEU A 9 -25.83 3.18 7.57
C LEU A 9 -25.33 4.06 8.71
N HIS A 10 -25.10 3.50 9.90
CA HIS A 10 -24.64 4.29 11.04
C HIS A 10 -23.13 4.56 11.05
N ARG A 11 -22.33 3.67 10.44
CA ARG A 11 -20.86 3.74 10.48
C ARG A 11 -20.25 3.40 9.13
N LEU A 12 -19.24 4.15 8.73
CA LEU A 12 -18.45 3.90 7.52
C LEU A 12 -16.96 3.90 7.87
N GLY A 13 -16.27 2.83 7.46
CA GLY A 13 -14.82 2.73 7.57
C GLY A 13 -14.16 2.99 6.22
N LEU A 14 -13.23 3.94 6.16
CA LEU A 14 -12.36 4.15 5.01
C LEU A 14 -10.96 3.66 5.37
N VAL A 15 -10.37 2.85 4.50
CA VAL A 15 -9.09 2.17 4.75
C VAL A 15 -8.18 2.47 3.56
N ASP A 16 -6.95 2.93 3.82
CA ASP A 16 -5.98 3.34 2.79
C ASP A 16 -6.52 4.40 1.80
N ALA A 17 -7.43 5.23 2.31
CA ALA A 17 -8.05 6.29 1.54
C ALA A 17 -8.59 7.39 2.46
N GLN A 18 -7.97 8.56 2.37
CA GLN A 18 -8.44 9.78 3.03
C GLN A 18 -8.85 10.90 2.05
N ARG A 19 -9.00 10.59 0.76
CA ARG A 19 -9.43 11.56 -0.27
C ARG A 19 -10.63 11.07 -1.08
N ARG A 20 -11.57 11.95 -1.43
CA ARG A 20 -12.80 11.64 -2.19
C ARG A 20 -12.50 10.98 -3.52
N GLU A 21 -11.47 11.46 -4.23
CA GLU A 21 -11.02 10.89 -5.50
C GLU A 21 -10.53 9.43 -5.38
N ARG A 22 -10.07 9.01 -4.19
CA ARG A 22 -9.56 7.65 -3.92
C ARG A 22 -10.67 6.66 -3.59
N ILE A 23 -11.84 7.13 -3.13
CA ILE A 23 -12.98 6.26 -2.79
C ILE A 23 -13.99 6.13 -3.94
N GLY A 24 -13.89 6.96 -4.98
CA GLY A 24 -14.64 6.81 -6.23
C GLY A 24 -16.17 6.76 -6.01
N PRO A 25 -16.90 5.82 -6.63
CA PRO A 25 -18.37 5.73 -6.50
C PRO A 25 -18.88 5.61 -5.06
N ALA A 26 -18.05 5.12 -4.13
CA ALA A 26 -18.39 4.98 -2.72
C ALA A 26 -18.50 6.34 -2.00
N GLU A 27 -18.05 7.45 -2.60
CA GLU A 27 -18.24 8.80 -2.06
C GLU A 27 -19.71 9.10 -1.73
N SER A 28 -20.63 8.58 -2.55
CA SER A 28 -22.07 8.74 -2.33
C SER A 28 -22.55 8.18 -0.99
N LEU A 29 -21.80 7.28 -0.35
CA LEU A 29 -22.10 6.69 0.96
C LEU A 29 -21.80 7.64 2.12
N LEU A 30 -20.91 8.63 1.92
CA LEU A 30 -20.49 9.57 2.98
C LEU A 30 -21.68 10.33 3.57
N GLN A 31 -22.67 10.70 2.76
CA GLN A 31 -23.84 11.46 3.20
C GLN A 31 -24.80 10.66 4.10
N TYR A 32 -24.69 9.32 4.09
CA TYR A 32 -25.59 8.44 4.83
C TYR A 32 -25.00 7.99 6.18
N ALA A 33 -23.70 8.19 6.41
CA ALA A 33 -22.99 7.63 7.57
C ALA A 33 -22.96 8.58 8.78
N ASP A 34 -23.53 8.20 9.92
CA ASP A 34 -23.48 9.07 11.13
C ASP A 34 -22.05 9.27 11.67
N ARG A 35 -21.20 8.26 11.50
CA ARG A 35 -19.80 8.28 11.94
C ARG A 35 -18.88 7.66 10.90
N ILE A 36 -17.77 8.34 10.62
CA ILE A 36 -16.76 7.88 9.68
C ILE A 36 -15.47 7.60 10.46
N THR A 37 -14.82 6.48 10.19
CA THR A 37 -13.50 6.16 10.70
C THR A 37 -12.55 5.98 9.54
N ILE A 38 -11.49 6.78 9.51
CA ILE A 38 -10.44 6.72 8.49
C ILE A 38 -9.23 6.04 9.11
N VAL A 39 -8.72 5.01 8.45
CA VAL A 39 -7.49 4.31 8.81
C VAL A 39 -6.53 4.40 7.64
N ASP A 40 -5.46 5.18 7.79
CA ASP A 40 -4.53 5.49 6.72
C ASP A 40 -3.08 5.57 7.24
N HIS A 41 -2.09 5.50 6.36
CA HIS A 41 -0.67 5.65 6.67
C HIS A 41 -0.01 6.86 6.00
N HIS A 42 -0.75 7.59 5.15
CA HIS A 42 -0.29 8.79 4.47
C HIS A 42 -0.34 10.06 5.36
N VAL A 43 0.57 10.18 6.32
CA VAL A 43 0.58 11.25 7.35
C VAL A 43 0.66 12.67 6.78
N GLU A 44 1.33 12.87 5.64
CA GLU A 44 1.51 14.19 5.02
C GLU A 44 0.38 14.62 4.08
N SER A 45 -0.61 13.75 3.85
CA SER A 45 -1.68 14.04 2.91
C SER A 45 -2.85 14.74 3.59
N ASP A 46 -3.35 15.81 2.96
CA ASP A 46 -4.59 16.46 3.37
C ASP A 46 -5.79 15.56 3.07
N SER A 47 -6.75 15.51 4.00
CA SER A 47 -8.03 14.84 3.79
C SER A 47 -9.13 15.84 3.41
N ASP A 48 -9.84 15.55 2.32
CA ASP A 48 -11.06 16.26 1.89
C ASP A 48 -12.34 15.50 2.26
N ILE A 49 -12.20 14.43 3.07
CA ILE A 49 -13.30 13.69 3.69
C ILE A 49 -13.80 14.50 4.89
N ILE A 50 -14.39 15.64 4.57
CA ILE A 50 -15.08 16.50 5.51
C ILE A 50 -16.56 16.30 5.30
N THR A 51 -17.22 15.81 6.33
CA THR A 51 -18.68 15.68 6.35
C THR A 51 -19.29 16.82 7.15
N ASN A 52 -19.50 17.94 6.45
CA ASN A 52 -20.20 19.10 6.98
C ASN A 52 -21.57 19.22 6.30
N ALA A 53 -22.61 18.78 6.99
CA ALA A 53 -23.95 19.36 6.84
C ALA A 53 -24.62 19.28 8.21
N GLY A 54 -25.00 20.45 8.75
CA GLY A 54 -25.77 20.69 9.97
C GLY A 54 -26.02 19.50 10.91
N ASP A 55 -25.40 19.55 12.09
CA ASP A 55 -25.58 18.67 13.25
C ASP A 55 -24.76 17.35 13.29
N VAL A 56 -23.45 17.51 13.04
CA VAL A 56 -22.31 16.70 13.53
C VAL A 56 -22.26 15.23 13.08
N GLN A 57 -21.73 14.99 11.87
CA GLN A 57 -21.06 13.72 11.56
C GLN A 57 -19.69 13.68 12.28
N GLN A 58 -19.45 12.62 13.07
CA GLN A 58 -18.17 12.43 13.75
C GLN A 58 -17.19 11.73 12.81
N THR A 59 -16.02 12.33 12.58
CA THR A 59 -14.94 11.69 11.81
C THR A 59 -13.77 11.38 12.74
N ASP A 60 -13.45 10.10 12.89
CA ASP A 60 -12.24 9.65 13.58
C ASP A 60 -11.12 9.43 12.56
N TYR A 61 -9.99 10.08 12.77
CA TYR A 61 -8.77 9.87 11.98
C TYR A 61 -7.80 9.01 12.77
N ILE A 62 -7.45 7.86 12.21
CA ILE A 62 -6.44 6.94 12.72
C ILE A 62 -5.36 6.88 11.64
N VAL A 63 -4.43 7.83 11.72
CA VAL A 63 -3.34 7.95 10.75
C VAL A 63 -2.01 7.85 11.49
N GLU A 64 -1.20 6.88 11.09
CA GLU A 64 0.06 6.55 11.76
C GLU A 64 1.22 6.51 10.74
N PRO A 65 2.44 6.93 11.13
CA PRO A 65 3.61 6.86 10.27
C PRO A 65 4.15 5.42 10.19
N VAL A 66 3.50 4.59 9.37
CA VAL A 66 3.90 3.19 9.08
C VAL A 66 3.97 2.95 7.58
N GLY A 67 4.64 1.87 7.19
CA GLY A 67 4.77 1.51 5.78
C GLY A 67 3.48 1.01 5.15
N ALA A 68 2.55 0.43 5.93
CA ALA A 68 1.29 -0.10 5.42
C ALA A 68 0.12 0.07 6.42
N VAL A 69 -1.10 0.26 5.92
CA VAL A 69 -2.30 0.21 6.77
C VAL A 69 -2.48 -1.16 7.42
N SER A 70 -2.12 -2.24 6.72
CA SER A 70 -2.14 -3.60 7.26
C SER A 70 -1.30 -3.74 8.53
N THR A 71 -0.23 -2.96 8.71
CA THR A 71 0.58 -2.95 9.93
C THR A 71 -0.24 -2.52 11.14
N MET A 72 -1.03 -1.44 11.02
CA MET A 72 -1.91 -0.99 12.12
C MET A 72 -3.01 -2.01 12.44
N ILE A 73 -3.54 -2.68 11.42
CA ILE A 73 -4.56 -3.73 11.60
C ILE A 73 -3.96 -4.91 12.37
N VAL A 74 -2.76 -5.35 11.98
CA VAL A 74 -2.02 -6.42 12.66
C VAL A 74 -1.76 -6.08 14.12
N GLU A 75 -1.27 -4.88 14.43
CA GLU A 75 -1.00 -4.46 15.81
C GLU A 75 -2.26 -4.52 16.69
N ARG A 76 -3.41 -4.11 16.14
CA ARG A 76 -4.71 -4.18 16.84
C ARG A 76 -5.16 -5.62 17.08
N LEU A 77 -5.00 -6.50 16.08
CA LEU A 77 -5.32 -7.92 16.21
C LEU A 77 -4.41 -8.61 17.22
N GLN A 78 -3.11 -8.33 17.19
CA GLN A 78 -2.13 -8.83 18.14
C GLN A 78 -2.46 -8.41 19.58
N ALA A 79 -2.84 -7.14 19.79
CA ALA A 79 -3.28 -6.66 21.11
C ALA A 79 -4.54 -7.37 21.62
N GLN A 80 -5.35 -7.93 20.71
CA GLN A 80 -6.59 -8.64 21.02
C GLN A 80 -6.51 -10.16 20.81
N GLN A 81 -5.31 -10.72 20.66
CA GLN A 81 -5.11 -12.13 20.28
C GLN A 81 -5.78 -13.14 21.23
N HIS A 82 -6.00 -12.79 22.50
CA HIS A 82 -6.73 -13.65 23.45
C HIS A 82 -8.25 -13.72 23.19
N LYS A 83 -8.78 -12.84 22.34
CA LYS A 83 -10.22 -12.72 22.02
C LYS A 83 -10.50 -12.97 20.54
N ILE A 84 -9.57 -12.60 19.67
CA ILE A 84 -9.69 -12.72 18.23
C ILE A 84 -8.53 -13.57 17.73
N GLN A 85 -8.87 -14.70 17.11
CA GLN A 85 -7.93 -15.53 16.40
C GLN A 85 -8.15 -15.28 14.91
N ILE A 86 -7.08 -15.07 14.16
CA ILE A 86 -7.17 -14.94 12.71
C ILE A 86 -6.89 -16.28 12.06
N THR A 87 -7.51 -16.48 10.91
CA THR A 87 -7.24 -17.63 10.04
C THR A 87 -5.92 -17.44 9.30
N GLU A 88 -5.36 -18.55 8.79
CA GLU A 88 -4.21 -18.51 7.89
C GLU A 88 -4.45 -17.59 6.67
N ALA A 89 -5.66 -17.62 6.11
CA ALA A 89 -6.02 -16.78 4.97
C ALA A 89 -5.98 -15.28 5.32
N GLU A 90 -6.51 -14.89 6.48
CA GLU A 90 -6.46 -13.51 6.97
C GLU A 90 -5.01 -13.09 7.29
N ALA A 91 -4.23 -13.95 7.94
CA ALA A 91 -2.82 -13.70 8.20
C ALA A 91 -2.03 -13.49 6.90
N THR A 92 -2.28 -14.32 5.89
CA THR A 92 -1.66 -14.23 4.56
C THR A 92 -2.04 -12.93 3.85
N LEU A 93 -3.32 -12.55 3.88
CA LEU A 93 -3.80 -11.31 3.26
C LEU A 93 -3.16 -10.07 3.91
N LEU A 94 -3.06 -10.05 5.24
CA LEU A 94 -2.40 -8.98 5.97
C LEU A 94 -0.91 -8.90 5.64
N ALA A 95 -0.23 -10.05 5.54
CA ALA A 95 1.17 -10.11 5.12
C ALA A 95 1.36 -9.55 3.70
N LEU A 96 0.52 -9.96 2.76
CA LEU A 96 0.55 -9.47 1.37
C LEU A 96 0.35 -7.95 1.30
N GLY A 97 -0.56 -7.39 2.10
CA GLY A 97 -0.75 -5.94 2.18
C GLY A 97 0.52 -5.22 2.65
N ILE A 98 1.19 -5.74 3.70
CA ILE A 98 2.46 -5.16 4.15
C ILE A 98 3.53 -5.29 3.06
N HIS A 99 3.66 -6.45 2.42
CA HIS A 99 4.63 -6.64 1.33
C HIS A 99 4.39 -5.68 0.16
N ALA A 100 3.14 -5.43 -0.21
CA ALA A 100 2.78 -4.53 -1.31
C ALA A 100 3.19 -3.08 -1.03
N ASP A 101 2.81 -2.54 0.14
CA ASP A 101 3.03 -1.12 0.45
C ASP A 101 4.47 -0.82 0.88
N THR A 102 5.22 -1.82 1.34
CA THR A 102 6.62 -1.68 1.79
C THR A 102 7.64 -2.15 0.76
N GLY A 103 7.21 -2.66 -0.41
CA GLY A 103 8.12 -3.28 -1.37
C GLY A 103 8.88 -4.45 -0.75
N SER A 104 8.18 -5.26 0.05
CA SER A 104 8.78 -6.31 0.89
C SER A 104 9.90 -5.80 1.80
N LEU A 105 9.63 -4.69 2.49
CA LEU A 105 10.53 -3.98 3.41
C LEU A 105 11.71 -3.24 2.76
N CYS A 106 11.67 -3.01 1.45
CA CYS A 106 12.74 -2.33 0.71
C CYS A 106 12.42 -0.87 0.37
N PHE A 107 11.17 -0.40 0.52
CA PHE A 107 10.83 0.99 0.26
C PHE A 107 11.19 1.90 1.44
N ASP A 108 11.52 3.17 1.16
CA ASP A 108 11.91 4.17 2.16
C ASP A 108 10.81 4.48 3.20
N SER A 109 9.54 4.21 2.86
CA SER A 109 8.39 4.33 3.77
C SER A 109 8.33 3.22 4.83
N THR A 110 9.12 2.15 4.67
CA THR A 110 9.13 1.00 5.59
C THR A 110 9.61 1.41 6.98
N THR A 111 8.93 0.89 8.01
CA THR A 111 9.27 1.10 9.41
C THR A 111 9.54 -0.22 10.14
N PRO A 112 10.19 -0.20 11.31
CA PRO A 112 10.34 -1.39 12.13
C PRO A 112 9.01 -2.05 12.53
N ARG A 113 7.92 -1.28 12.58
CA ARG A 113 6.57 -1.79 12.90
C ARG A 113 6.07 -2.75 11.83
N ASP A 114 6.38 -2.49 10.56
CA ASP A 114 6.00 -3.36 9.44
C ASP A 114 6.68 -4.74 9.53
N ALA A 115 7.98 -4.75 9.86
CA ALA A 115 8.72 -6.00 10.07
C ALA A 115 8.20 -6.79 11.28
N ILE A 116 7.88 -6.12 12.38
CA ILE A 116 7.31 -6.76 13.58
C ILE A 116 5.92 -7.34 13.26
N ALA A 117 5.10 -6.61 12.51
CA ALA A 117 3.78 -7.07 12.07
C ALA A 117 3.89 -8.31 11.17
N LEU A 118 4.80 -8.31 10.18
CA LEU A 118 5.08 -9.48 9.35
C LEU A 118 5.50 -10.70 10.18
N ALA A 119 6.40 -10.50 11.15
CA ALA A 119 6.81 -11.57 12.04
C ALA A 119 5.63 -12.17 12.82
N TRP A 120 4.68 -11.33 13.27
CA TRP A 120 3.51 -11.81 13.99
C TRP A 120 2.53 -12.57 13.08
N VAL A 121 2.19 -12.06 11.89
CA VAL A 121 1.28 -12.79 10.97
C VAL A 121 1.90 -14.09 10.47
N MET A 122 3.22 -14.16 10.34
CA MET A 122 3.93 -15.41 10.08
C MET A 122 3.75 -16.42 11.23
N GLN A 123 3.77 -15.98 12.50
CA GLN A 123 3.43 -16.83 13.64
C GLN A 123 1.96 -17.29 13.63
N GLN A 124 1.05 -16.49 13.03
CA GLN A 124 -0.35 -16.86 12.84
C GLN A 124 -0.59 -17.80 11.64
N GLY A 125 0.48 -18.21 10.95
CA GLY A 125 0.41 -19.17 9.85
C GLY A 125 0.29 -18.55 8.47
N ALA A 126 0.63 -17.27 8.27
CA ALA A 126 0.66 -16.67 6.93
C ALA A 126 1.46 -17.53 5.93
N SER A 127 0.82 -17.89 4.82
CA SER A 127 1.35 -18.82 3.83
C SER A 127 2.49 -18.20 3.04
N GLN A 128 3.70 -18.69 3.28
CA GLN A 128 4.90 -18.24 2.56
C GLN A 128 4.84 -18.61 1.07
N VAL A 129 4.12 -19.68 0.71
CA VAL A 129 3.90 -20.05 -0.69
C VAL A 129 3.06 -18.99 -1.40
N ALA A 130 1.91 -18.62 -0.82
CA ALA A 130 1.06 -17.58 -1.39
C ALA A 130 1.74 -16.20 -1.42
N ILE A 131 2.56 -15.90 -0.40
CA ILE A 131 3.38 -14.68 -0.39
C ILE A 131 4.38 -14.70 -1.54
N ALA A 132 5.13 -15.79 -1.75
CA ALA A 132 6.07 -15.88 -2.85
C ALA A 132 5.39 -15.73 -4.23
N GLU A 133 4.16 -16.24 -4.37
CA GLU A 133 3.38 -16.17 -5.60
C GLU A 133 2.79 -14.77 -5.87
N HIS A 134 2.47 -14.00 -4.83
CA HIS A 134 1.65 -12.78 -4.96
C HIS A 134 2.28 -11.49 -4.41
N ALA A 135 3.32 -11.56 -3.60
CA ALA A 135 3.97 -10.38 -3.02
C ALA A 135 4.85 -9.64 -4.03
N GLN A 136 5.36 -10.35 -5.04
CA GLN A 136 6.07 -9.72 -6.14
C GLN A 136 5.04 -9.18 -7.14
N PRO A 137 5.02 -7.88 -7.44
CA PRO A 137 4.26 -7.37 -8.56
C PRO A 137 4.81 -8.04 -9.81
N SER A 138 3.99 -8.82 -10.53
CA SER A 138 4.30 -9.05 -11.94
C SER A 138 4.28 -7.69 -12.61
N LEU A 139 5.38 -7.30 -13.24
CA LEU A 139 5.42 -6.05 -13.99
C LEU A 139 4.22 -6.03 -14.95
N SER A 140 3.51 -4.92 -15.02
CA SER A 140 2.50 -4.74 -16.06
C SER A 140 3.16 -4.77 -17.45
N PRO A 141 2.42 -5.02 -18.53
CA PRO A 141 2.98 -4.95 -19.89
C PRO A 141 3.72 -3.64 -20.17
N ASP A 142 3.20 -2.52 -19.65
CA ASP A 142 3.82 -1.20 -19.79
C ASP A 142 5.13 -1.12 -18.99
N GLN A 143 5.14 -1.64 -17.76
CA GLN A 143 6.34 -1.70 -16.92
C GLN A 143 7.40 -2.63 -17.50
N HIS A 144 7.02 -3.78 -18.08
CA HIS A 144 7.93 -4.63 -18.86
C HIS A 144 8.54 -3.87 -20.03
N GLY A 145 7.72 -3.09 -20.74
CA GLY A 145 8.16 -2.23 -21.83
C GLY A 145 9.19 -1.21 -21.35
N VAL A 146 8.91 -0.53 -20.24
CA VAL A 146 9.84 0.44 -19.64
C VAL A 146 11.12 -0.25 -19.17
N LEU A 147 11.06 -1.37 -18.46
CA LEU A 147 12.24 -2.12 -18.03
C LEU A 147 13.11 -2.52 -19.23
N THR A 148 12.48 -3.02 -20.29
CA THR A 148 13.18 -3.40 -21.52
C THR A 148 13.88 -2.19 -22.13
N GLN A 149 13.21 -1.05 -22.25
CA GLN A 149 13.82 0.18 -22.75
C GLN A 149 14.90 0.72 -21.81
N ALA A 150 14.73 0.59 -20.50
CA ALA A 150 15.69 1.00 -19.50
C ALA A 150 17.00 0.22 -19.67
N LEU A 151 16.92 -1.12 -19.76
CA LEU A 151 18.08 -1.98 -19.94
C LEU A 151 18.78 -1.79 -21.29
N ILE A 152 18.04 -1.51 -22.36
CA ILE A 152 18.61 -1.27 -23.70
C ILE A 152 19.34 0.08 -23.76
N ASN A 153 18.78 1.12 -23.15
CA ASN A 153 19.24 2.50 -23.31
C ASN A 153 20.05 3.02 -22.11
N ALA A 154 20.22 2.22 -21.06
CA ALA A 154 21.02 2.59 -19.90
C ALA A 154 22.46 2.93 -20.31
N ASN A 155 22.95 4.04 -19.79
CA ASN A 155 24.33 4.45 -19.94
C ASN A 155 25.04 4.28 -18.60
N SER A 156 26.01 3.38 -18.57
CA SER A 156 26.77 3.03 -17.37
C SER A 156 28.14 3.71 -17.38
N THR A 157 28.48 4.32 -16.25
CA THR A 157 29.79 4.93 -16.02
C THR A 157 30.39 4.40 -14.72
N VAL A 158 31.70 4.12 -14.73
CA VAL A 158 32.40 3.68 -13.52
C VAL A 158 33.06 4.89 -12.86
N ILE A 159 32.64 5.21 -11.65
CA ILE A 159 33.15 6.32 -10.85
C ILE A 159 33.75 5.74 -9.57
N HIS A 160 35.07 5.84 -9.41
CA HIS A 160 35.79 5.29 -8.24
C HIS A 160 35.50 3.80 -7.93
N GLY A 161 35.24 3.00 -8.98
CA GLY A 161 34.94 1.57 -8.85
C GLY A 161 33.46 1.24 -8.61
N VAL A 162 32.59 2.25 -8.54
CA VAL A 162 31.14 2.11 -8.46
C VAL A 162 30.56 2.27 -9.87
N THR A 163 29.74 1.31 -10.31
CA THR A 163 29.04 1.33 -11.60
C THR A 163 27.72 2.07 -11.44
N VAL A 164 27.66 3.28 -11.97
CA VAL A 164 26.46 4.13 -11.98
C VAL A 164 25.83 4.09 -13.36
N SER A 165 24.63 3.53 -13.44
CA SER A 165 23.81 3.53 -14.64
C SER A 165 22.76 4.62 -14.56
N THR A 166 22.43 5.21 -15.71
CA THR A 166 21.35 6.19 -15.82
C THR A 166 20.61 5.98 -17.12
N VAL A 167 19.30 6.23 -17.12
CA VAL A 167 18.49 6.19 -18.34
C VAL A 167 17.43 7.28 -18.32
N LEU A 168 17.14 7.84 -19.48
CA LEU A 168 16.04 8.78 -19.68
C LEU A 168 15.09 8.18 -20.71
N LEU A 169 13.84 7.98 -20.31
CA LEU A 169 12.79 7.38 -21.13
C LEU A 169 11.59 8.34 -21.26
N SER A 170 10.91 8.27 -22.40
CA SER A 170 9.66 8.99 -22.65
C SER A 170 8.49 8.01 -22.64
N ALA A 171 7.37 8.38 -22.01
CA ALA A 171 6.13 7.62 -22.00
C ALA A 171 4.94 8.54 -22.29
N ASP A 172 3.90 7.99 -22.93
CA ASP A 172 2.69 8.74 -23.32
C ASP A 172 1.80 9.12 -22.11
N GLY A 173 2.12 8.64 -20.90
CA GLY A 173 1.40 8.92 -19.67
C GLY A 173 2.17 8.51 -18.42
N PHE A 174 1.55 8.72 -17.25
CA PHE A 174 2.12 8.30 -15.97
C PHE A 174 2.01 6.79 -15.79
N ILE A 175 3.15 6.13 -15.64
CA ILE A 175 3.22 4.69 -15.35
C ILE A 175 3.42 4.53 -13.85
N ASN A 176 2.45 3.95 -13.16
CA ASN A 176 2.54 3.66 -11.73
C ASN A 176 3.63 2.60 -11.46
N GLY A 177 4.24 2.62 -10.28
CA GLY A 177 5.12 1.55 -9.82
C GLY A 177 6.50 1.47 -10.51
N LEU A 178 7.01 2.58 -11.06
CA LEU A 178 8.35 2.62 -11.65
C LEU A 178 9.49 2.33 -10.65
N ALA A 179 9.23 2.42 -9.33
CA ALA A 179 10.17 1.98 -8.32
C ALA A 179 10.54 0.49 -8.49
N ALA A 180 9.55 -0.37 -8.73
CA ALA A 180 9.79 -1.80 -9.00
C ALA A 180 10.60 -2.00 -10.29
N VAL A 181 10.28 -1.24 -11.34
CA VAL A 181 11.06 -1.26 -12.61
C VAL A 181 12.51 -0.82 -12.40
N THR A 182 12.74 0.18 -11.54
CA THR A 182 14.08 0.69 -11.23
C THR A 182 14.88 -0.33 -10.42
N GLN A 183 14.23 -1.00 -9.45
CA GLN A 183 14.81 -2.10 -8.69
C GLN A 183 15.24 -3.25 -9.61
N ASP A 184 14.35 -3.70 -10.50
CA ASP A 184 14.66 -4.76 -11.47
C ASP A 184 15.78 -4.33 -12.44
N ALA A 185 15.79 -3.07 -12.87
CA ALA A 185 16.84 -2.55 -13.75
C ALA A 185 18.21 -2.52 -13.04
N LEU A 186 18.26 -2.13 -11.77
CA LEU A 186 19.46 -2.18 -10.94
C LEU A 186 19.99 -3.62 -10.85
N GLU A 187 19.13 -4.56 -10.49
CA GLU A 187 19.50 -5.98 -10.32
C GLU A 187 19.97 -6.63 -11.63
N LEU A 188 19.32 -6.33 -12.76
CA LEU A 188 19.63 -6.94 -14.06
C LEU A 188 20.79 -6.27 -14.80
N SER A 189 21.06 -4.98 -14.56
CA SER A 189 22.12 -4.23 -15.25
C SER A 189 23.53 -4.44 -14.68
N SER A 190 23.66 -5.21 -13.58
CA SER A 190 24.93 -5.33 -12.83
C SER A 190 25.51 -3.98 -12.39
N SER A 191 24.63 -3.01 -12.12
CA SER A 191 25.01 -1.68 -11.63
C SER A 191 24.99 -1.66 -10.11
N ASP A 192 25.81 -0.80 -9.52
CA ASP A 192 25.77 -0.53 -8.08
C ASP A 192 24.73 0.55 -7.75
N VAL A 193 24.42 1.42 -8.73
CA VAL A 193 23.42 2.49 -8.67
C VAL A 193 22.73 2.58 -10.04
N PHE A 194 21.42 2.79 -10.07
CA PHE A 194 20.60 2.93 -11.29
C PHE A 194 19.63 4.11 -11.16
#